data_AF-A0AAV9G7H3-F1
#
_entry.id   AF-A0AAV9G7H3-F1
#
_cell.length_a   1.000
_cell.length_b   1.000
_cell.length_c   1.000
_cell.angle_alpha   90.00
_cell.angle_beta   90.00
_cell.angle_gamma   90.00
#
_symmetry.space_group_name_H-M   'P 1'
#
loop_
_entity.id
_entity.type
_entity.pdbx_description
1 polymer ?
#
loop_
_entity_poly.entity_id
_entity_poly.type
_entity_poly.pdbx_seq_one_letter_code
_entity_poly.pdbx_strand_id
1 'polypeptide(L)'
;MGLGKNNNRSKWKRNNAKLKNKDKLAVYTYPSLHDDVLEASGGTISPTPYFNEVEDDGTSIREYDTNIMGRFQCSDQNCSQPGWGSGVVAIHIRQFDDNSYNADVFGQRCKRCTS
;
A
#
# COMPACT_ATOMS: atom_id res chain seq x y z
N MET A 1 -31.59 -32.08 -27.08
CA MET A 1 -30.55 -31.98 -26.03
C MET A 1 -29.63 -30.85 -26.46
N GLY A 2 -29.50 -29.68 -25.83
CA GLY A 2 -29.79 -29.22 -24.48
C GLY A 2 -28.61 -28.34 -24.06
N LEU A 3 -28.83 -27.01 -23.96
CA LEU A 3 -28.05 -26.00 -23.19
C LEU A 3 -26.56 -25.84 -23.57
N GLY A 4 -26.08 -24.73 -24.13
CA GLY A 4 -26.19 -23.37 -23.60
C GLY A 4 -25.14 -23.12 -22.51
N LYS A 5 -24.07 -22.37 -22.85
CA LYS A 5 -23.41 -21.36 -21.99
C LYS A 5 -22.33 -20.60 -22.75
N ASN A 6 -22.70 -19.39 -23.15
CA ASN A 6 -21.82 -18.29 -23.50
C ASN A 6 -20.87 -18.02 -22.32
N ASN A 7 -19.59 -17.75 -22.56
CA ASN A 7 -18.85 -16.91 -21.63
C ASN A 7 -17.94 -15.93 -22.37
N ASN A 8 -18.51 -14.75 -22.55
CA ASN A 8 -17.92 -13.55 -23.09
C ASN A 8 -16.83 -13.07 -22.11
N ARG A 9 -15.56 -13.47 -22.31
CA ARG A 9 -14.44 -12.89 -21.55
C ARG A 9 -13.79 -11.81 -22.40
N SER A 10 -14.55 -10.73 -22.58
CA SER A 10 -14.13 -9.51 -23.24
C SER A 10 -12.91 -8.89 -22.53
N LYS A 11 -11.78 -8.94 -23.24
CA LYS A 11 -10.97 -7.78 -23.60
C LYS A 11 -10.46 -6.90 -22.45
N TRP A 12 -9.27 -7.23 -21.94
CA TRP A 12 -8.37 -6.24 -21.35
C TRP A 12 -7.10 -6.13 -22.20
N LYS A 13 -7.18 -5.37 -23.30
CA LYS A 13 -5.98 -4.86 -23.97
C LYS A 13 -5.58 -3.57 -23.25
N ARG A 14 -4.57 -3.63 -22.38
CA ARG A 14 -3.99 -2.43 -21.76
C ARG A 14 -3.15 -1.72 -22.83
N ASN A 15 -3.64 -0.60 -23.33
CA ASN A 15 -2.88 0.28 -24.22
C ASN A 15 -1.75 0.94 -23.42
N ASN A 16 -0.54 0.44 -23.59
CA ASN A 16 0.69 0.85 -22.89
C ASN A 16 1.31 2.15 -23.44
N ALA A 17 0.49 3.09 -23.90
CA ALA A 17 0.97 4.33 -24.52
C ALA A 17 0.16 5.53 -24.03
N LYS A 18 0.18 5.80 -22.71
CA LYS A 18 -0.25 7.08 -22.08
C LYS A 18 -0.05 7.16 -20.57
N LEU A 19 0.98 6.54 -19.99
CA LEU A 19 1.41 6.85 -18.61
C LEU A 19 2.62 7.79 -18.65
N LYS A 20 2.49 8.90 -19.39
CA LYS A 20 3.44 10.00 -19.31
C LYS A 20 3.09 10.81 -18.06
N ASN A 21 3.93 10.69 -17.04
CA ASN A 21 3.99 11.55 -15.86
C ASN A 21 2.65 11.79 -15.12
N LYS A 22 2.02 10.70 -14.64
CA LYS A 22 1.06 10.83 -13.53
C LYS A 22 1.88 10.73 -12.26
N ASP A 23 2.15 11.88 -11.65
CA ASP A 23 2.30 12.03 -10.20
C ASP A 23 2.67 10.75 -9.45
N LYS A 24 3.96 10.52 -9.18
CA LYS A 24 4.36 9.48 -8.23
C LYS A 24 3.55 9.72 -6.95
N LEU A 25 2.74 8.74 -6.55
CA LEU A 25 2.12 8.75 -5.23
C LEU A 25 3.25 8.86 -4.22
N ALA A 26 3.10 9.75 -3.24
CA ALA A 26 4.05 9.82 -2.15
C ALA A 26 4.05 8.47 -1.43
N VAL A 27 5.23 7.93 -1.18
CA VAL A 27 5.43 6.71 -0.41
C VAL A 27 6.01 7.11 0.93
N TYR A 28 5.45 6.58 2.00
CA TYR A 28 5.86 6.87 3.36
C TYR A 28 6.26 5.57 4.07
N THR A 29 7.25 5.68 4.93
CA THR A 29 7.58 4.67 5.95
C THR A 29 7.45 5.31 7.32
N TYR A 30 7.25 4.49 8.36
CA TYR A 30 7.08 4.96 9.73
C TYR A 30 7.97 4.15 10.70
N PRO A 31 9.31 4.32 10.64
CA PRO A 31 10.24 3.57 11.50
C PRO A 31 9.94 3.76 13.00
N SER A 32 9.49 4.96 13.38
CA SER A 32 9.13 5.29 14.76
C SER A 32 7.95 4.51 15.33
N LEU A 33 7.19 3.78 14.51
CA LEU A 33 6.09 2.92 14.94
C LEU A 33 6.51 1.44 15.06
N HIS A 34 7.80 1.13 14.94
CA HIS A 34 8.29 -0.25 15.02
C HIS A 34 7.91 -0.94 16.33
N ASP A 35 8.08 -0.27 17.47
CA ASP A 35 7.76 -0.83 18.78
C ASP A 35 6.25 -1.12 18.91
N ASP A 36 5.39 -0.22 18.43
CA ASP A 36 3.94 -0.42 18.39
C ASP A 36 3.55 -1.66 17.55
N VAL A 37 4.25 -1.88 16.42
CA VAL A 37 4.04 -3.05 15.55
C VAL A 37 4.46 -4.34 16.27
N LEU A 38 5.60 -4.33 16.97
CA LEU A 38 6.05 -5.48 17.75
C LEU A 38 5.06 -5.80 18.89
N GLU A 39 4.59 -4.79 19.61
CA GLU A 39 3.59 -4.95 20.67
C GLU A 39 2.29 -5.55 20.11
N ALA A 40 1.77 -5.00 19.01
CA ALA A 40 0.56 -5.49 18.36
C ALA A 40 0.69 -6.94 17.84
N SER A 41 1.91 -7.38 17.51
CA SER A 41 2.18 -8.77 17.11
C SER A 41 2.23 -9.77 18.28
N GLY A 42 2.16 -9.29 19.52
CA GLY A 42 2.16 -10.11 20.73
C GLY A 42 3.48 -10.85 20.96
N GLY A 43 4.59 -10.40 20.37
CA GLY A 43 5.90 -11.05 20.49
C GLY A 43 5.95 -12.46 19.91
N THR A 44 5.02 -12.81 19.03
CA THR A 44 4.91 -14.16 18.44
C THR A 44 5.85 -14.39 17.25
N ILE A 45 6.44 -13.30 16.72
CA ILE A 45 7.33 -13.35 15.56
C ILE A 45 8.75 -13.64 16.06
N SER A 46 9.33 -14.76 15.60
CA SER A 46 10.69 -15.18 15.93
C SER A 46 11.49 -15.54 14.66
N PRO A 47 12.72 -15.05 14.49
CA PRO A 47 13.38 -14.04 15.34
C PRO A 47 12.63 -12.70 15.33
N THR A 48 12.83 -11.88 16.36
CA THR A 48 12.21 -10.56 16.44
C THR A 48 12.65 -9.72 15.25
N PRO A 49 11.72 -9.22 14.42
CA PRO A 49 12.08 -8.38 13.27
C PRO A 49 12.52 -7.00 13.75
N TYR A 50 13.28 -6.29 12.92
CA TYR A 50 13.62 -4.89 13.13
C TYR A 50 13.34 -4.07 11.88
N PHE A 51 13.14 -2.77 12.03
CA PHE A 51 12.91 -1.90 10.88
C PHE A 51 14.21 -1.71 10.08
N ASN A 52 14.13 -1.82 8.74
CA ASN A 52 15.29 -1.59 7.88
C ASN A 52 15.53 -0.10 7.66
N GLU A 53 16.49 0.48 8.40
CA GLU A 53 16.90 1.89 8.28
C GLU A 53 17.76 2.18 7.05
N VAL A 54 18.23 1.14 6.34
CA VAL A 54 19.09 1.31 5.17
C VAL A 54 18.22 1.68 3.97
N GLU A 55 18.52 2.84 3.35
CA GLU A 55 17.83 3.29 2.13
C GLU A 55 18.10 2.39 0.91
N ASP A 56 19.15 1.57 0.97
CA ASP A 56 19.49 0.61 -0.07
C ASP A 56 18.44 -0.51 -0.10
N ASP A 57 17.70 -0.55 -1.19
CA ASP A 57 16.75 -1.57 -1.60
C ASP A 57 17.45 -2.87 -1.97
N GLY A 58 18.23 -3.41 -1.02
CA GLY A 58 18.72 -4.78 -1.04
C GLY A 58 17.61 -5.73 -1.47
N THR A 59 17.98 -6.85 -2.11
CA THR A 59 16.97 -7.73 -2.72
C THR A 59 16.02 -8.25 -1.64
N SER A 60 14.74 -7.83 -1.68
CA SER A 60 13.69 -8.36 -0.84
C SER A 60 13.59 -9.87 -1.09
N ILE A 61 13.58 -10.65 -0.01
CA ILE A 61 13.38 -12.11 -0.12
C ILE A 61 11.90 -12.48 -0.10
N ARG A 62 11.07 -11.58 0.41
CA ARG A 62 9.63 -11.75 0.45
C ARG A 62 8.93 -10.41 0.41
N GLU A 63 7.82 -10.40 -0.31
CA GLU A 63 6.95 -9.24 -0.44
C GLU A 63 5.51 -9.63 -0.11
N TYR A 64 4.77 -8.69 0.46
CA TYR A 64 3.37 -8.86 0.79
C TYR A 64 2.60 -7.56 0.56
N ASP A 65 1.71 -7.58 -0.44
CA ASP A 65 0.80 -6.49 -0.71
C ASP A 65 -0.47 -6.62 0.13
N THR A 66 -0.81 -5.56 0.84
CA THR A 66 -2.04 -5.47 1.62
C THR A 66 -2.64 -4.08 1.53
N ASN A 67 -3.77 -3.88 2.17
CA ASN A 67 -4.38 -2.57 2.29
C ASN A 67 -5.15 -2.43 3.61
N ILE A 68 -5.34 -1.19 4.02
CA ILE A 68 -6.33 -0.84 5.03
C ILE A 68 -7.47 -0.11 4.36
N MET A 69 -8.69 -0.41 4.80
CA MET A 69 -9.91 0.25 4.35
C MET A 69 -10.50 1.05 5.49
N GLY A 70 -11.00 2.24 5.19
CA GLY A 70 -11.58 3.11 6.21
C GLY A 70 -12.00 4.47 5.69
N ARG A 71 -12.50 5.29 6.62
CA ARG A 71 -12.73 6.71 6.39
C ARG A 71 -11.48 7.48 6.80
N PHE A 72 -10.76 8.01 5.82
CA PHE A 72 -9.58 8.83 6.03
C PHE A 72 -9.94 10.29 5.84
N GLN A 73 -9.69 11.13 6.83
CA GLN A 73 -9.94 12.57 6.73
C GLN A 73 -8.80 13.25 5.96
N CYS A 74 -9.12 14.36 5.29
CA CYS A 74 -8.08 15.21 4.72
C CYS A 74 -7.35 15.94 5.85
N SER A 75 -6.03 16.08 5.74
CA SER A 75 -5.23 16.84 6.71
C SER A 75 -5.51 18.35 6.64
N ASP A 76 -5.96 18.85 5.49
CA ASP A 76 -6.44 20.23 5.36
C ASP A 76 -7.79 20.40 6.06
N GLN A 77 -7.78 21.15 7.16
CA GLN A 77 -8.96 21.43 7.99
C GLN A 77 -10.04 22.22 7.24
N ASN A 78 -9.69 22.93 6.16
CA ASN A 78 -10.64 23.64 5.31
C ASN A 78 -11.26 22.74 4.23
N CYS A 79 -10.83 21.48 4.15
CA CYS A 79 -11.37 20.54 3.19
C CYS A 79 -12.78 20.09 3.62
N SER A 80 -13.79 20.52 2.88
CA SER A 80 -15.19 20.13 3.12
C SER A 80 -15.53 18.72 2.63
N GLN A 81 -14.57 17.94 2.12
CA GLN A 81 -14.83 16.58 1.68
C GLN A 81 -14.89 15.63 2.87
N PRO A 82 -15.79 14.63 2.85
CA PRO A 82 -15.97 13.69 3.95
C PRO A 82 -14.78 12.72 4.14
N GLY A 83 -13.79 12.76 3.24
CA GLY A 83 -12.58 11.97 3.33
C GLY A 83 -11.96 11.59 1.98
N TRP A 84 -11.04 10.63 2.01
CA TRP A 84 -10.33 10.14 0.83
C TRP A 84 -11.24 9.36 -0.10
N GLY A 85 -11.04 9.56 -1.40
CA GLY A 85 -11.98 9.11 -2.42
C GLY A 85 -12.05 7.60 -2.65
N SER A 86 -10.97 6.87 -2.36
CA SER A 86 -10.89 5.40 -2.43
C SER A 86 -11.38 4.73 -1.15
N GLY A 87 -11.18 5.39 0.01
CA GLY A 87 -11.31 4.74 1.32
C GLY A 87 -10.31 3.59 1.52
N VAL A 88 -9.24 3.52 0.72
CA VAL A 88 -8.23 2.46 0.74
C VAL A 88 -6.84 3.07 0.76
N VAL A 89 -5.98 2.57 1.65
CA VAL A 89 -4.55 2.85 1.66
C VAL A 89 -3.82 1.54 1.35
N ALA A 90 -3.10 1.53 0.23
CA ALA A 90 -2.27 0.40 -0.14
C ALA A 90 -0.99 0.38 0.69
N ILE A 91 -0.54 -0.82 1.04
CA ILE A 91 0.66 -1.05 1.83
C ILE A 91 1.44 -2.17 1.13
N HIS A 92 2.72 -1.95 0.90
CA HIS A 92 3.65 -2.96 0.39
C HIS A 92 4.69 -3.27 1.46
N ILE A 93 4.70 -4.52 1.94
CA ILE A 93 5.60 -4.96 3.00
C ILE A 93 6.72 -5.78 2.36
N ARG A 94 7.97 -5.45 2.68
CA ARG A 94 9.17 -6.13 2.20
C ARG A 94 9.93 -6.71 3.38
N GLN A 95 10.36 -7.96 3.26
CA GLN A 95 11.26 -8.63 4.20
C GLN A 95 12.62 -8.85 3.54
N PHE A 96 13.69 -8.65 4.30
CA PHE A 96 15.07 -8.86 3.86
C PHE A 96 15.72 -10.05 4.59
N ASP A 97 16.89 -10.48 4.09
CA ASP A 97 17.60 -11.68 4.56
C ASP A 97 17.99 -11.66 6.05
N ASP A 98 18.18 -10.47 6.61
CA ASP A 98 18.59 -10.24 7.99
C ASP A 98 17.41 -10.15 8.97
N ASN A 99 16.21 -10.57 8.54
CA ASN A 99 14.96 -10.45 9.29
C ASN A 99 14.48 -9.00 9.51
N SER A 100 15.09 -8.04 8.80
CA SER A 100 14.56 -6.68 8.75
C SER A 100 13.36 -6.58 7.81
N TYR A 101 12.58 -5.52 7.96
CA TYR A 101 11.46 -5.24 7.09
C TYR A 101 11.26 -3.76 6.82
N ASN A 102 10.60 -3.46 5.71
CA ASN A 102 10.03 -2.16 5.39
C ASN A 102 8.54 -2.30 5.12
N ALA A 103 7.77 -1.25 5.43
CA ALA A 103 6.37 -1.13 5.09
C ALA A 103 6.12 0.20 4.38
N ASP A 104 5.96 0.11 3.06
CA ASP A 104 5.70 1.25 2.19
C ASP A 104 4.20 1.55 2.20
N VAL A 105 3.83 2.70 2.77
CA VAL A 105 2.46 3.19 2.83
C VAL A 105 2.24 4.17 1.68
N PHE A 106 1.38 3.80 0.74
CA PHE A 106 1.09 4.64 -0.43
C PHE A 106 0.10 5.74 -0.07
N GLY A 107 0.63 6.96 0.02
CA GLY A 107 -0.17 8.17 0.20
C GLY A 107 -1.27 8.27 -0.86
N GLN A 108 -2.48 8.56 -0.42
CA GLN A 108 -3.56 8.90 -1.32
C GLN A 108 -3.77 10.41 -1.33
N ARG A 109 -4.32 10.91 -2.42
CA ARG A 109 -4.67 12.32 -2.55
C ARG A 109 -6.13 12.53 -2.20
N CYS A 110 -6.40 13.58 -1.43
CA CYS A 110 -7.77 14.06 -1.30
C CYS A 110 -8.30 14.45 -2.69
N LYS A 111 -9.52 14.00 -3.03
CA LYS A 111 -10.16 14.30 -4.34
C LYS A 111 -10.24 15.80 -4.63
N ARG A 112 -10.36 16.62 -3.58
CA ARG A 112 -10.49 18.08 -3.67
C ARG A 112 -9.15 18.80 -3.53
N CYS A 113 -8.38 18.48 -2.50
CA CYS A 113 -7.15 19.22 -2.21
C CYS A 113 -5.97 18.79 -3.07
N THR A 114 -6.02 17.58 -3.66
CA THR A 114 -4.90 16.96 -4.39
C THR A 114 -3.60 16.82 -3.60
N SER A 115 -3.64 17.15 -2.30
CA SER A 115 -2.64 16.93 -1.27
C SER A 115 -2.81 15.57 -0.63
#